data_AF-A0A1Q8ZEQ6-F1
#
_entry.id   AF-A0A1Q8ZEQ6-F1
#
_cell.length_a   1.000
_cell.length_b   1.000
_cell.length_c   1.000
_cell.angle_alpha   90.00
_cell.angle_beta   90.00
_cell.angle_gamma   90.00
#
_symmetry.space_group_name_H-M   'P 1'
#
loop_
_entity.id
_entity.type
_entity.pdbx_description
1 polymer ?
#
loop_
_entity_poly.entity_id
_entity_poly.type
_entity_poly.pdbx_seq_one_letter_code
_entity_poly.pdbx_strand_id
1 'polypeptide(L)' 'IVERTFAWWNNYRRLSKDYEVLPEMSQAMIYGVMMRLMLRRLAKLQEQA' A
#
# COMPACT_ATOMS: atom_id res chain seq x y z
N ILE A 1 -11.55 5.26 6.46
CA ILE A 1 -10.70 5.07 5.24
C ILE A 1 -9.23 5.01 5.64
N VAL A 2 -8.75 5.99 6.40
CA VAL A 2 -7.36 6.07 6.91
C VAL A 2 -6.90 4.80 7.61
N GLU A 3 -7.65 4.31 8.60
CA GLU A 3 -7.29 3.08 9.34
C GLU A 3 -7.23 1.82 8.45
N ARG A 4 -8.06 1.77 7.40
CA ARG A 4 -8.06 0.65 6.45
C ARG A 4 -6.88 0.70 5.49
N THR A 5 -6.39 1.91 5.19
CA THR A 5 -5.13 2.12 4.44
C THR A 5 -3.93 1.69 5.29
N PHE A 6 -3.87 2.10 6.56
CA PHE A 6 -2.81 1.68 7.48
C PHE A 6 -2.85 0.18 7.81
N ALA A 7 -4.04 -0.41 7.95
CA ALA A 7 -4.17 -1.86 8.09
C ALA A 7 -3.61 -2.61 6.86
N TRP A 8 -3.80 -2.07 5.66
CA TRP A 8 -3.20 -2.61 4.43
C TRP A 8 -1.68 -2.52 4.46
N TRP A 9 -1.11 -1.40 4.92
CA TRP A 9 0.33 -1.23 5.10
C TRP A 9 0.92 -2.15 6.14
N ASN A 10 0.22 -2.38 7.26
CA ASN A 10 0.67 -3.28 8.30
C ASN A 10 0.75 -4.75 7.83
N ASN A 11 -0.01 -5.14 6.80
CA ASN A 11 0.14 -6.45 6.16
C ASN A 11 1.45 -6.57 5.35
N TYR A 12 2.06 -5.46 4.95
CA TYR A 12 3.40 -5.46 4.38
C TYR A 12 4.42 -5.43 5.52
N ARG A 13 4.97 -6.60 5.83
CA ARG A 13 5.90 -6.78 6.96
C ARG A 13 7.09 -5.79 6.95
N ARG A 14 7.54 -5.36 5.76
CA ARG A 14 8.59 -4.33 5.57
C ARG A 14 8.15 -2.90 5.92
N LEU A 15 6.86 -2.59 5.86
CA LEU A 15 6.30 -1.28 6.15
C LEU A 15 5.75 -1.19 7.59
N SER A 16 5.62 -2.33 8.29
CA SER A 16 5.20 -2.41 9.69
C SER A 16 6.26 -1.89 10.68
N LYS A 17 7.54 -1.89 10.27
CA LYS A 17 8.64 -1.22 10.96
C LYS A 17 9.53 -0.56 9.91
N ASP A 18 9.76 0.74 10.06
CA ASP A 18 10.81 1.46 9.34
C ASP A 18 12.18 1.00 9.87
N TYR A 19 12.64 -0.14 9.37
CA TYR A 19 14.03 -0.59 9.51
C TYR A 19 14.91 -0.04 8.38
N GLU A 20 14.32 0.65 7.42
CA GLU A 20 15.07 1.21 6.29
C GLU A 20 15.74 2.51 6.76
N VAL A 21 17.08 2.48 6.76
CA VAL A 21 17.91 3.64 7.12
C VAL A 21 17.70 4.80 6.12
N LEU A 22 17.28 4.46 4.90
CA LEU A 22 17.03 5.41 3.83
C LEU A 22 15.52 5.63 3.63
N PRO A 23 14.99 6.85 3.86
CA PRO A 23 13.56 7.15 3.70
C PRO A 23 13.07 7.03 2.25
N GLU A 24 13.97 7.07 1.26
CA GLU A 24 13.62 6.89 -0.15
C GLU A 24 13.08 5.48 -0.43
N MET A 25 13.59 4.47 0.29
CA MET A 25 13.16 3.10 0.13
C MET A 25 11.75 2.88 0.71
N SER A 26 11.46 3.47 1.87
CA SER A 26 10.14 3.40 2.47
C SER A 26 9.11 4.17 1.62
N GLN A 27 9.49 5.31 1.05
CA GLN A 27 8.66 6.03 0.07
C GLN A 27 8.34 5.19 -1.17
N ALA A 28 9.35 4.57 -1.80
CA ALA A 28 9.14 3.71 -2.97
C ALA A 28 8.19 2.55 -2.67
N MET A 29 8.33 1.94 -1.48
CA MET A 29 7.42 0.88 -1.02
C MET A 29 6.00 1.39 -0.82
N ILE A 30 5.80 2.56 -0.21
CA ILE A 30 4.48 3.19 -0.04
C ILE A 30 3.81 3.41 -1.40
N TYR A 31 4.53 3.97 -2.37
CA TYR A 31 4.02 4.18 -3.74
C TYR A 31 3.61 2.85 -4.39
N GLY A 32 4.45 1.81 -4.31
CA GLY A 32 4.14 0.49 -4.86
C GLY A 32 2.89 -0.16 -4.24
N VAL A 33 2.74 -0.04 -2.92
CA VAL A 33 1.55 -0.57 -2.22
C VAL A 33 0.29 0.19 -2.61
N MET A 34 0.36 1.53 -2.69
CA MET A 34 -0.76 2.36 -3.14
C MET A 34 -1.16 2.05 -4.58
N MET A 35 -0.20 1.88 -5.48
CA MET A 35 -0.46 1.50 -6.87
C MET A 35 -1.21 0.16 -6.95
N ARG A 36 -0.74 -0.87 -6.22
CA ARG A 36 -1.42 -2.18 -6.17
C ARG A 36 -2.85 -2.08 -5.62
N LEU A 37 -3.06 -1.27 -4.58
CA LEU A 37 -4.38 -1.08 -3.98
C LEU A 37 -5.34 -0.40 -4.96
N MET A 38 -4.90 0.65 -5.65
CA MET A 38 -5.70 1.35 -6.66
C MET A 38 -6.05 0.44 -7.84
N LEU A 39 -5.09 -0.34 -8.35
CA LEU A 39 -5.33 -1.31 -9.42
C LEU A 39 -6.39 -2.34 -9.02
N ARG A 40 -6.33 -2.88 -7.80
CA ARG A 40 -7.35 -3.83 -7.30
C ARG A 40 -8.73 -3.18 -7.19
N ARG A 41 -8.81 -1.93 -6.76
CA ARG A 41 -10.07 -1.19 -6.70
C ARG A 41 -10.64 -0.96 -8.10
N LEU A 42 -9.79 -0.57 -9.05
CA LEU A 42 -10.19 -0.37 -10.43
C LEU A 42 -10.72 -1.68 -11.05
N ALA A 43 -10.01 -2.79 -10.87
CA ALA A 43 -10.47 -4.10 -11.33
C ALA A 43 -11.82 -4.50 -10.72
N LYS A 44 -12.03 -4.25 -9.42
CA LYS A 44 -13.33 -4.49 -8.77
C LYS A 44 -14.45 -3.61 -9.31
N LEU A 45 -14.15 -2.36 -9.67
CA LEU A 45 -15.14 -1.48 -10.30
C LEU A 45 -15.50 -1.95 -11.72
N GLN A 46 -14.54 -2.49 -12.47
CA GLN A 46 -14.78 -3.06 -13.80
C GLN A 46 -15.64 -4.33 -13.75
N GLU A 47 -15.49 -5.16 -12.72
CA GLU A 47 -16.33 -6.38 -12.55
C GLU A 47 -17.78 -6.06 -12.13
N GLN A 48 -18.03 -4.86 -11.61
CA GLN A 48 -19.35 -4.42 -11.17
C GLN A 48 -20.14 -3.65 -12.25
N ALA A 49 -19.52 -3.35 -13.39
CA ALA A 49 -20.13 -2.67 -14.54
C ALA A 49 -20.55 -3.67 -15.61
#